data_AF-A0A2V7XKR7-F1
#
_entry.id   AF-A0A2V7XKR7-F1
#
_cell.length_a   1.000
_cell.length_b   1.000
_cell.length_c   1.000
_cell.angle_alpha   90.00
_cell.angle_beta   90.00
_cell.angle_gamma   90.00
#
_symmetry.space_group_name_H-M   'P 1'
#
loop_
_entity.id
_entity.type
_entity.pdbx_description
1 polymer ?
#
loop_
_entity_poly.entity_id
_entity_poly.type
_entity_poly.pdbx_seq_one_letter_code
_entity_poly.pdbx_strand_id
1 'polypeptide(L)'
;MSAETKQAALVKLNAFSRKIGYPDKWRDYSSLDITRDSYAQDVLASRRFAYHYNLARIGKTDDPNEWGGFTPPTVNASYMAARNDITFPAGI
;
A
#
# COMPACT_ATOMS: atom_id res chain seq x y z
N MET A 1 -5.70 31.91 -9.69
CA MET A 1 -6.29 31.14 -8.57
C MET A 1 -6.86 32.14 -7.58
N SER A 2 -8.09 31.94 -7.09
CA SER A 2 -8.71 32.83 -6.11
C SER A 2 -8.11 32.66 -4.70
N ALA A 3 -8.39 33.58 -3.78
CA ALA A 3 -7.94 33.48 -2.39
C ALA A 3 -8.52 32.22 -1.70
N GLU A 4 -9.78 31.91 -1.98
CA GLU A 4 -10.49 30.75 -1.42
C GLU A 4 -9.85 29.45 -1.91
N THR A 5 -9.54 29.37 -3.21
CA THR A 5 -8.89 28.19 -3.79
C THR A 5 -7.47 28.01 -3.24
N LYS A 6 -6.74 29.11 -3.02
CA LYS A 6 -5.41 29.08 -2.38
C LYS A 6 -5.49 28.50 -0.96
N GLN A 7 -6.48 28.92 -0.19
CA GLN A 7 -6.67 28.43 1.18
C GLN A 7 -6.97 26.91 1.19
N ALA A 8 -7.84 26.43 0.30
CA ALA A 8 -8.14 25.01 0.19
C ALA A 8 -6.89 24.17 -0.20
N ALA A 9 -6.03 24.70 -1.07
CA ALA A 9 -4.77 24.05 -1.43
C ALA A 9 -3.82 23.92 -0.22
N LEU A 10 -3.72 24.97 0.62
CA LEU A 10 -2.92 24.93 1.84
C LEU A 10 -3.46 23.92 2.85
N VAL A 11 -4.78 23.80 2.99
CA VAL A 11 -5.40 22.77 3.84
C VAL A 11 -4.98 21.37 3.40
N LYS A 12 -5.04 21.08 2.09
CA LYS A 12 -4.58 19.79 1.54
C LYS A 12 -3.08 19.55 1.78
N LEU A 13 -2.26 20.57 1.56
CA LEU A 13 -0.81 20.49 1.76
C LEU A 13 -0.45 20.23 3.23
N ASN A 14 -1.17 20.82 4.18
CA ASN A 14 -0.92 20.63 5.61
C ASN A 14 -1.42 19.27 6.13
N ALA A 15 -2.39 18.65 5.45
CA ALA A 15 -2.92 17.32 5.78
C ALA A 15 -2.11 16.16 5.16
N PHE A 16 -0.91 16.43 4.65
CA PHE A 16 -0.14 15.48 3.85
C PHE A 16 0.58 14.45 4.74
N SER A 17 0.43 13.16 4.40
CA SER A 17 1.15 12.08 5.08
C SER A 17 2.34 11.58 4.27
N ARG A 18 3.37 11.08 4.95
CA ARG A 18 4.64 10.67 4.31
C ARG A 18 5.02 9.26 4.73
N LYS A 19 5.35 8.42 3.75
CA LYS A 19 5.88 7.05 3.91
C LYS A 19 7.24 6.97 3.25
N ILE A 20 8.29 6.64 4.02
CA ILE A 20 9.68 6.72 3.57
C ILE A 20 10.41 5.42 3.91
N GLY A 21 11.08 4.81 2.94
CA GLY A 21 11.86 3.58 3.11
C GLY A 21 11.01 2.31 3.11
N TYR A 22 10.38 2.00 4.24
CA TYR A 22 9.69 0.72 4.51
C TYR A 22 8.53 0.86 5.50
N PRO A 23 7.57 -0.09 5.53
CA PRO A 23 6.44 -0.05 6.45
C PRO A 23 6.84 -0.39 7.90
N ASP A 24 6.16 0.21 8.87
CA ASP A 24 6.25 -0.18 10.29
C ASP A 24 5.62 -1.55 10.57
N LYS A 25 4.60 -1.92 9.78
CA LYS A 25 3.87 -3.18 9.90
C LYS A 25 3.95 -3.96 8.59
N TRP A 26 4.44 -5.19 8.70
CA TRP A 26 4.56 -6.10 7.57
C TRP A 26 3.30 -6.93 7.39
N ARG A 27 3.03 -7.31 6.13
CA ARG A 27 1.96 -8.25 5.83
C ARG A 27 2.29 -9.62 6.43
N ASP A 28 1.32 -10.19 7.12
CA ASP A 28 1.40 -11.57 7.57
C ASP A 28 1.12 -12.54 6.41
N TYR A 29 1.97 -13.54 6.26
CA TYR A 29 1.87 -14.61 5.27
C TYR A 29 1.74 -15.99 5.92
N SER A 30 1.46 -16.05 7.23
CA SER A 30 1.37 -17.30 8.01
C SER A 30 0.39 -18.33 7.42
N SER A 31 -0.65 -17.89 6.71
CA SER A 31 -1.64 -18.76 6.07
C SER A 31 -1.33 -19.08 4.60
N LEU A 32 -0.18 -18.64 4.06
CA LEU A 32 0.26 -18.97 2.71
C LEU A 32 1.17 -20.20 2.77
N ASP A 33 0.68 -21.31 2.22
CA ASP A 33 1.45 -22.54 2.10
C ASP A 33 2.24 -22.57 0.79
N ILE A 34 3.54 -22.86 0.88
CA ILE A 34 4.50 -22.93 -0.23
C ILE A 34 5.37 -24.16 -0.02
N THR A 35 5.46 -25.00 -1.04
CA THR A 35 6.18 -26.28 -0.98
C THR A 35 7.40 -26.27 -1.93
N ARG A 36 8.19 -27.33 -1.92
CA ARG A 36 9.24 -27.55 -2.94
C ARG A 36 8.77 -28.45 -4.08
N ASP A 37 7.52 -28.89 -4.04
CA ASP A 37 7.01 -29.97 -4.90
C ASP A 37 6.50 -29.44 -6.25
N SER A 38 5.90 -28.24 -6.28
CA SER A 38 5.35 -27.70 -7.52
C SER A 38 5.22 -26.17 -7.51
N TYR A 39 6.07 -25.51 -8.29
CA TYR A 39 5.98 -24.08 -8.57
C TYR A 39 4.58 -23.65 -9.05
N ALA A 40 3.94 -24.46 -9.91
CA ALA A 40 2.63 -24.12 -10.43
C ALA A 40 1.56 -24.09 -9.33
N GLN A 41 1.64 -25.00 -8.36
CA GLN A 41 0.73 -25.01 -7.21
C GLN A 41 1.01 -23.82 -6.29
N ASP A 42 2.27 -23.48 -6.04
CA ASP A 42 2.65 -22.33 -5.21
C ASP A 42 2.15 -21.00 -5.79
N VAL A 43 2.19 -20.85 -7.13
CA VAL A 43 1.61 -19.70 -7.83
C VAL A 43 0.10 -19.63 -7.63
N LEU A 44 -0.61 -20.77 -7.73
CA LEU A 44 -2.05 -20.82 -7.49
C LEU A 44 -2.40 -20.52 -6.03
N ALA A 45 -1.63 -21.05 -5.08
CA ALA A 45 -1.79 -20.78 -3.65
C ALA A 45 -1.59 -19.28 -3.35
N SER A 46 -0.54 -18.68 -3.90
CA SER A 46 -0.24 -17.24 -3.77
C SER A 46 -1.38 -16.36 -4.32
N ARG A 47 -1.96 -16.72 -5.47
CA ARG A 47 -3.10 -16.01 -6.06
C ARG A 47 -4.36 -16.12 -5.20
N ARG A 48 -4.65 -17.31 -4.67
CA ARG A 48 -5.79 -17.53 -3.76
C ARG A 48 -5.62 -16.74 -2.48
N PHE A 49 -4.43 -16.75 -1.89
CA PHE A 49 -4.10 -15.95 -0.70
C PHE A 49 -4.34 -14.45 -0.95
N ALA A 50 -3.82 -13.91 -2.06
CA ALA A 50 -4.03 -12.50 -2.40
C ALA A 50 -5.50 -12.15 -2.63
N TYR A 51 -6.26 -13.06 -3.25
CA TYR A 51 -7.70 -12.90 -3.44
C TYR A 51 -8.45 -12.82 -2.10
N HIS A 52 -8.20 -13.77 -1.19
CA HIS A 52 -8.81 -13.78 0.14
C HIS A 52 -8.40 -12.57 0.98
N TYR A 53 -7.15 -12.13 0.90
CA TYR A 53 -6.68 -10.89 1.54
C TYR A 53 -7.54 -9.69 1.11
N ASN A 54 -7.79 -9.54 -0.19
CA ASN A 54 -8.59 -8.43 -0.72
C ASN A 54 -10.07 -8.55 -0.31
N LEU A 55 -10.66 -9.74 -0.36
CA LEU A 55 -12.03 -9.95 0.10
C LEU A 55 -12.19 -9.61 1.59
N ALA A 56 -11.19 -9.95 2.41
CA ALA A 56 -11.22 -9.70 3.85
C ALA A 56 -11.22 -8.20 4.21
N ARG A 57 -11.00 -7.30 3.24
CA ARG A 57 -11.09 -5.84 3.42
C ARG A 57 -12.50 -5.29 3.25
N ILE A 58 -13.41 -6.04 2.63
CA ILE A 58 -14.78 -5.58 2.38
C ILE A 58 -15.48 -5.34 3.72
N GLY A 59 -16.08 -4.16 3.87
CA GLY A 59 -16.76 -3.75 5.10
C GLY A 59 -15.83 -3.30 6.24
N LYS A 60 -14.51 -3.24 6.02
CA LYS A 60 -13.55 -2.71 6.99
C LYS A 60 -13.12 -1.29 6.64
N THR A 61 -12.70 -0.55 7.66
CA THR A 61 -12.03 0.74 7.48
C THR A 61 -10.69 0.55 6.79
N ASP A 62 -10.31 1.53 5.99
CA ASP A 62 -9.01 1.56 5.34
C ASP A 62 -7.86 1.68 6.36
N ASP A 63 -6.73 1.03 6.10
CA ASP A 63 -5.52 1.16 6.92
C ASP A 63 -4.60 2.24 6.31
N PRO A 64 -4.45 3.41 6.98
CA PRO A 64 -3.63 4.48 6.46
C PRO A 64 -2.14 4.12 6.40
N ASN A 65 -1.69 3.05 7.09
CA ASN A 65 -0.29 2.63 7.10
C ASN A 65 0.07 1.71 5.94
N GLU A 66 -0.88 1.21 5.14
CA GLU A 66 -0.58 0.34 3.99
C GLU A 66 0.11 1.10 2.85
N TRP A 67 1.03 0.44 2.15
CA TRP A 67 1.87 1.05 1.10
C TRP A 67 1.32 0.91 -0.33
N GLY A 68 0.06 0.47 -0.48
CA GLY A 68 -0.65 0.51 -1.77
C GLY A 68 -0.01 -0.31 -2.90
N GLY A 69 0.75 -1.36 -2.57
CA GLY A 69 1.44 -2.23 -3.55
C GLY A 69 2.91 -1.88 -3.79
N PHE A 70 3.44 -0.83 -3.17
CA PHE A 70 4.87 -0.58 -3.15
C PHE A 70 5.55 -1.48 -2.12
N THR A 71 6.68 -2.06 -2.53
CA THR A 71 7.61 -2.76 -1.65
C THR A 71 8.88 -1.91 -1.51
N PRO A 72 9.65 -2.02 -0.42
CA PRO A 72 10.87 -1.21 -0.26
C PRO A 72 11.85 -1.23 -1.43
N PRO A 73 12.13 -2.35 -2.13
CA PRO A 73 13.06 -2.34 -3.26
C PRO A 73 12.49 -1.75 -4.56
N THR A 74 11.23 -1.29 -4.57
CA THR A 74 10.62 -0.71 -5.78
C THR A 74 11.31 0.61 -6.15
N VAL A 75 11.92 0.68 -7.34
CA VAL A 75 12.53 1.90 -7.91
C VAL A 75 11.45 2.77 -8.56
N ASN A 76 10.58 3.36 -7.74
CA ASN A 76 9.51 4.25 -8.16
C ASN A 76 8.98 5.02 -6.93
N ALA A 77 8.14 6.04 -7.11
CA ALA A 77 7.45 6.75 -6.03
C ALA A 77 5.96 6.93 -6.38
N SER A 78 5.14 7.25 -5.38
CA SER A 78 3.71 7.50 -5.62
C SER A 78 3.12 8.59 -4.73
N TYR A 79 1.99 9.11 -5.22
CA TYR A 79 1.03 9.88 -4.45
C TYR A 79 -0.33 9.20 -4.54
N MET A 80 -1.00 8.95 -3.40
CA MET A 80 -2.36 8.41 -3.39
C MET A 80 -3.38 9.47 -3.01
N ALA A 81 -4.19 9.88 -4.00
CA ALA A 81 -5.14 10.98 -3.85
C ALA A 81 -6.16 10.78 -2.73
N ALA A 82 -6.68 9.55 -2.58
CA ALA A 82 -7.68 9.21 -1.56
C ALA A 82 -7.13 9.32 -0.12
N ARG A 83 -5.83 9.09 0.10
CA ARG A 83 -5.17 9.20 1.41
C ARG A 83 -4.40 10.49 1.61
N ASN A 84 -4.21 11.27 0.54
CA ASN A 84 -3.36 12.44 0.53
C ASN A 84 -1.95 12.15 1.08
N ASP A 85 -1.36 11.02 0.67
CA ASP A 85 -0.05 10.57 1.11
C ASP A 85 0.95 10.42 -0.05
N ILE A 86 2.23 10.55 0.27
CA ILE A 86 3.35 10.24 -0.62
C ILE A 86 4.14 9.06 -0.09
N THR A 87 4.60 8.22 -1.00
CA THR A 87 5.40 7.03 -0.68
C THR A 87 6.70 7.05 -1.48
N PHE A 88 7.82 6.99 -0.77
CA PHE A 88 9.17 6.85 -1.29
C PHE A 88 9.78 5.55 -0.73
N PRO A 89 9.74 4.44 -1.48
CA PRO A 89 10.41 3.20 -1.09
C PRO A 89 11.92 3.39 -0.98
N ALA A 90 12.57 2.51 -0.23
CA ALA A 90 14.03 2.54 -0.03
C ALA A 90 14.84 2.43 -1.32
N GLY A 91 14.29 1.83 -2.38
CA GLY A 91 14.95 1.61 -3.66
C GLY A 91 14.90 2.79 -4.64
N ILE A 92 14.33 3.94 -4.27
CA ILE A 92 14.29 5.13 -5.14
C ILE A 92 15.68 5.70 -5.42
#